data_AF-A0A1X0R703-F1
#
_entry.id   AF-A0A1X0R703-F1
#
_cell.length_a   1.000
_cell.length_b   1.000
_cell.length_c   1.000
_cell.angle_alpha   90.00
_cell.angle_beta   90.00
_cell.angle_gamma   90.00
#
_symmetry.space_group_name_H-M   'P 1'
#
loop_
_entity.id
_entity.type
_entity.pdbx_description
1 polymer ?
#
loop_
_entity_poly.entity_id
_entity_poly.type
_entity_poly.pdbx_seq_one_letter_code
_entity_poly.pdbx_strand_id
1 'polypeptide(L)'
;MIGHKTEGSIRSSQSSSIPSNDSDFTHVDMMTDAEVEECFERMLTRRGIHDANARLKMSSFSVDKKRIMVAQDIQSESNTTQPTSRRGGTDKKIEEGKGPDYYVKKLSDTSKGVNVKIVSHLAVGLRTMPLSWVRQFIDMQGLQVITDLLTTLNKTKHRQV
;
A
#
# COMPACT_ATOMS: atom_id res chain seq x y z
N MET A 1 -7.66 39.69 48.39
CA MET A 1 -7.40 38.38 47.74
C MET A 1 -8.41 38.24 46.61
N ILE A 2 -7.94 38.18 45.37
CA ILE A 2 -8.74 38.27 44.14
C ILE A 2 -9.01 36.87 43.58
N GLY A 3 -10.22 36.69 43.05
CA GLY A 3 -10.75 35.46 42.50
C GLY A 3 -10.38 35.14 41.05
N HIS A 4 -10.90 33.99 40.67
CA HIS A 4 -10.94 33.21 39.43
C HIS A 4 -11.59 33.89 38.21
N LYS A 5 -11.03 33.70 36.98
CA LYS A 5 -11.74 33.25 35.74
C LYS A 5 -10.85 33.14 34.48
N THR A 6 -11.04 32.03 33.73
CA THR A 6 -11.15 31.81 32.24
C THR A 6 -10.24 32.61 31.27
N GLU A 7 -9.63 32.10 30.20
CA GLU A 7 -10.01 31.21 29.06
C GLU A 7 -8.67 30.86 28.34
N GLY A 8 -8.44 29.72 27.68
CA GLY A 8 -9.06 29.31 26.41
C GLY A 8 -8.22 29.72 25.19
N SER A 9 -7.68 28.73 24.46
CA SER A 9 -7.63 28.66 22.97
C SER A 9 -6.34 28.96 22.16
N ILE A 10 -5.96 27.92 21.38
CA ILE A 10 -5.27 27.86 20.06
C ILE A 10 -3.76 28.15 20.04
N ARG A 11 -2.87 27.20 19.70
CA ARG A 11 -2.71 26.59 18.37
C ARG A 11 -2.12 25.17 18.44
N SER A 12 -2.90 24.18 18.01
CA SER A 12 -2.37 22.92 17.49
C SER A 12 -1.63 23.20 16.19
N SER A 13 -0.30 23.20 16.26
CA SER A 13 0.52 22.86 15.09
C SER A 13 0.61 21.34 15.05
N GLN A 14 -0.26 20.70 14.27
CA GLN A 14 -0.03 19.31 13.87
C GLN A 14 1.18 19.31 12.92
N SER A 15 2.38 19.26 13.49
CA SER A 15 3.55 18.77 12.77
C SER A 15 3.24 17.33 12.42
N SER A 16 2.96 17.07 11.14
CA SER A 16 3.00 15.73 10.58
C SER A 16 4.42 15.21 10.77
N SER A 17 4.61 14.36 11.77
CA SER A 17 5.86 13.66 12.01
C SER A 17 6.23 12.90 10.74
N ILE A 18 7.24 13.40 10.03
CA ILE A 18 7.88 12.65 8.96
C ILE A 18 8.60 11.49 9.65
N PRO A 19 8.33 10.22 9.29
CA PRO A 19 9.05 9.10 9.85
C PRO A 19 10.53 9.25 9.46
N SER A 20 11.38 9.41 10.47
CA SER A 20 12.83 9.35 10.34
C SER A 20 13.21 7.94 9.91
N ASN A 21 13.37 7.73 8.60
CA ASN A 21 13.92 6.51 8.05
C ASN A 21 15.33 6.82 7.54
N ASP A 22 16.30 6.52 8.39
CA ASP A 22 17.73 6.58 8.11
C ASP A 22 18.07 5.50 7.07
N SER A 23 18.89 5.84 6.06
CA SER A 23 19.48 4.92 5.06
C SER A 23 18.59 4.41 3.90
N ASP A 24 18.47 5.22 2.83
CA ASP A 24 18.76 4.84 1.41
C ASP A 24 18.35 5.99 0.46
N PHE A 25 19.10 7.11 0.50
CA PHE A 25 18.79 8.36 -0.21
C PHE A 25 19.73 8.65 -1.40
N THR A 26 20.58 7.70 -1.81
CA THR A 26 21.75 8.01 -2.64
C THR A 26 21.42 8.35 -4.10
N HIS A 27 20.28 7.91 -4.64
CA HIS A 27 19.99 8.10 -6.07
C HIS A 27 19.21 9.38 -6.38
N VAL A 28 18.25 9.76 -5.53
CA VAL A 28 17.35 10.90 -5.81
C VAL A 28 17.99 12.24 -5.48
N ASP A 29 18.93 12.26 -4.53
CA ASP A 29 19.71 13.46 -4.19
C ASP A 29 20.59 13.95 -5.35
N MET A 30 21.02 13.03 -6.22
CA MET A 30 21.83 13.33 -7.42
C MET A 30 20.99 13.75 -8.64
N MET A 31 19.65 13.72 -8.56
CA MET A 31 18.77 14.12 -9.67
C MET A 31 18.61 15.64 -9.75
N THR A 32 18.72 16.18 -10.95
CA THR A 32 18.45 17.59 -11.24
C THR A 32 16.98 17.93 -10.96
N ASP A 33 16.69 19.21 -10.69
CA ASP A 33 15.32 19.68 -10.42
C ASP A 33 14.33 19.27 -11.52
N ALA A 34 14.79 19.28 -12.79
CA ALA A 34 14.00 18.88 -13.94
C ALA A 34 13.68 17.37 -13.95
N GLU A 35 14.67 16.53 -13.63
CA GLU A 35 14.48 15.08 -13.53
C GLU A 35 13.55 14.71 -12.37
N VAL A 36 13.63 15.44 -11.25
CA VAL A 36 12.70 15.28 -10.12
C VAL A 36 11.27 15.59 -10.54
N GLU A 37 11.05 16.67 -11.30
CA GLU A 37 9.72 17.04 -11.77
C GLU A 37 9.13 15.97 -12.70
N GLU A 38 9.94 15.45 -13.64
CA GLU A 38 9.50 14.39 -14.54
C GLU A 38 9.15 13.11 -13.78
N CYS A 39 9.99 12.72 -12.81
CA CYS A 39 9.72 11.58 -11.94
C CYS A 39 8.47 11.78 -11.09
N PHE A 40 8.23 12.98 -10.59
CA PHE A 40 7.05 13.32 -9.83
C PHE A 40 5.78 13.18 -10.69
N GLU A 41 5.79 13.71 -11.91
CA GLU A 41 4.65 13.58 -12.84
C GLU A 41 4.36 12.12 -13.23
N ARG A 42 5.42 11.33 -13.45
CA ARG A 42 5.30 9.89 -13.71
C ARG A 42 4.70 9.16 -12.51
N MET A 43 5.13 9.50 -11.29
CA MET A 43 4.57 8.99 -10.06
C MET A 43 3.06 9.31 -9.94
N LEU A 44 2.64 10.55 -10.19
CA LEU A 44 1.23 10.94 -10.11
C LEU A 44 0.36 10.14 -11.08
N THR A 45 0.82 10.02 -12.33
CA THR A 45 0.15 9.23 -13.37
C THR A 45 0.03 7.77 -12.96
N ARG A 46 1.12 7.18 -12.46
CA ARG A 46 1.15 5.79 -11.97
C ARG A 46 0.22 5.56 -10.77
N ARG A 47 0.10 6.53 -9.86
CA ARG A 47 -0.80 6.49 -8.70
C ARG A 47 -2.27 6.77 -9.07
N GLY A 48 -2.57 7.01 -10.34
CA GLY A 48 -3.93 7.26 -10.81
C GLY A 48 -4.44 8.67 -10.54
N ILE A 49 -3.56 9.60 -10.13
CA ILE A 49 -3.90 10.98 -9.80
C ILE A 49 -3.98 11.78 -11.11
N HIS A 50 -5.12 11.69 -11.79
CA HIS A 50 -5.39 12.36 -13.07
C HIS A 50 -6.20 13.66 -12.91
N ASP A 51 -6.72 13.94 -11.71
CA ASP A 51 -7.51 15.15 -11.46
C ASP A 51 -6.66 16.42 -11.63
N ALA A 52 -7.15 17.35 -12.47
CA ALA A 52 -6.42 18.56 -12.82
C ALA A 52 -6.20 19.50 -11.63
N ASN A 53 -7.17 19.58 -10.71
CA ASN A 53 -7.06 20.42 -9.51
C ASN A 53 -6.03 19.85 -8.53
N ALA A 54 -6.01 18.53 -8.34
CA ALA A 54 -5.02 17.83 -7.54
C ALA A 54 -3.62 18.01 -8.13
N ARG A 55 -3.44 17.83 -9.44
CA ARG A 55 -2.15 18.03 -10.12
C ARG A 55 -1.65 19.47 -10.01
N LEU A 56 -2.52 20.47 -10.16
CA LEU A 56 -2.16 21.87 -9.99
C LEU A 56 -1.69 22.18 -8.55
N LYS A 57 -2.39 21.63 -7.55
CA LYS A 57 -1.98 21.76 -6.15
C LYS A 57 -0.64 21.08 -5.90
N MET A 58 -0.40 19.93 -6.50
CA MET A 58 0.82 19.16 -6.31
C MET A 58 2.01 19.70 -7.11
N SER A 59 1.78 20.32 -8.27
CA SER A 59 2.82 20.98 -9.06
C SER A 59 3.34 22.25 -8.37
N SER A 60 2.53 22.90 -7.53
CA SER A 60 2.95 24.03 -6.69
C SER A 60 3.86 23.67 -5.51
N PHE A 61 4.13 22.38 -5.26
CA PHE A 61 5.05 21.97 -4.19
C PHE A 61 6.49 22.39 -4.49
N SER A 62 7.26 22.66 -3.44
CA SER A 62 8.71 22.87 -3.57
C SER A 62 9.39 21.63 -4.12
N VAL A 63 10.49 21.82 -4.85
CA VAL A 63 11.27 20.71 -5.44
C VAL A 63 11.72 19.73 -4.36
N ASP A 64 12.11 20.21 -3.17
CA ASP A 64 12.51 19.35 -2.05
C ASP A 64 11.39 18.41 -1.59
N LYS A 65 10.15 18.91 -1.53
CA LYS A 65 8.99 18.07 -1.19
C LYS A 65 8.74 17.02 -2.27
N LYS A 66 8.87 17.39 -3.55
CA LYS A 66 8.74 16.46 -4.67
C LYS A 66 9.85 15.40 -4.64
N ARG A 67 11.10 15.77 -4.35
CA ARG A 67 12.23 14.84 -4.16
C ARG A 67 11.94 13.78 -3.12
N ILE A 68 11.48 14.19 -1.94
CA ILE A 68 11.15 13.26 -0.85
C ILE A 68 10.03 12.31 -1.30
N MET A 69 8.98 12.84 -1.95
CA MET A 69 7.87 12.02 -2.43
C MET A 69 8.32 11.01 -3.50
N VAL A 70 9.17 11.43 -4.45
CA VAL A 70 9.74 10.56 -5.48
C VAL A 70 10.63 9.49 -4.85
N ALA A 71 11.49 9.85 -3.89
CA ALA A 71 12.33 8.88 -3.18
C ALA A 71 11.50 7.82 -2.45
N GLN A 72 10.45 8.23 -1.75
CA GLN A 72 9.52 7.31 -1.10
C GLN A 72 8.80 6.41 -2.11
N ASP A 73 8.40 6.96 -3.25
CA ASP A 73 7.73 6.21 -4.30
C ASP A 73 8.66 5.14 -4.92
N ILE A 74 9.91 5.49 -5.22
CA ILE A 74 10.94 4.57 -5.71
C ILE A 74 11.23 3.47 -4.68
N GLN A 75 11.36 3.82 -3.39
CA GLN A 75 11.56 2.83 -2.33
C GLN A 75 10.39 1.85 -2.19
N SER A 76 9.15 2.34 -2.39
CA SER A 76 7.97 1.46 -2.39
C SER A 76 7.96 0.48 -3.58
N GLU A 77 8.55 0.88 -4.72
CA GLU A 77 8.69 0.02 -5.91
C GLU A 77 9.89 -0.95 -5.81
N SER A 78 11.01 -0.54 -5.21
CA SER A 78 12.19 -1.40 -5.07
C SER A 78 11.93 -2.59 -4.14
N ASN A 79 11.10 -2.40 -3.11
CA ASN A 79 10.63 -3.49 -2.26
C ASN A 79 9.71 -4.49 -3.01
N THR A 80 9.16 -4.09 -4.17
CA THR A 80 8.30 -4.92 -5.03
C THR A 80 9.09 -5.67 -6.12
N THR A 81 10.33 -5.24 -6.42
CA THR A 81 11.07 -5.67 -7.63
C THR A 81 12.42 -6.31 -7.34
N GLN A 82 12.62 -6.99 -6.21
CA GLN A 82 13.70 -7.99 -6.14
C GLN A 82 13.19 -9.33 -6.68
N PRO A 83 13.48 -9.69 -7.95
CA PRO A 83 13.43 -11.08 -8.35
C PRO A 83 14.50 -11.83 -7.55
N THR A 84 14.07 -12.92 -6.92
CA THR A 84 14.90 -13.91 -6.25
C THR A 84 15.88 -14.54 -7.25
N SER A 85 17.01 -13.89 -7.52
CA SER A 85 18.15 -14.57 -8.13
C SER A 85 19.42 -13.81 -7.82
N ARG A 86 20.05 -14.18 -6.69
CA ARG A 86 21.45 -14.64 -6.62
C ARG A 86 21.86 -14.79 -5.15
N ARG A 87 22.52 -15.92 -4.87
CA ARG A 87 23.26 -16.29 -3.65
C ARG A 87 22.43 -16.84 -2.48
N GLY A 88 22.23 -18.15 -2.54
CA GLY A 88 22.97 -19.09 -1.68
C GLY A 88 22.79 -18.96 -0.16
N GLY A 89 22.30 -20.05 0.44
CA GLY A 89 22.65 -20.43 1.80
C GLY A 89 21.66 -20.02 2.88
N THR A 90 20.93 -21.03 3.35
CA THR A 90 20.49 -21.21 4.75
C THR A 90 19.61 -20.13 5.39
N ASP A 91 18.37 -20.54 5.70
CA ASP A 91 17.54 -20.01 6.79
C ASP A 91 16.98 -18.58 6.62
N LYS A 92 16.18 -18.36 5.56
CA LYS A 92 15.29 -17.20 5.45
C LYS A 92 13.84 -17.56 5.77
N LYS A 93 13.61 -17.99 7.01
CA LYS A 93 12.31 -17.98 7.68
C LYS A 93 11.97 -16.53 8.07
N ILE A 94 11.90 -15.63 7.09
CA ILE A 94 11.64 -14.21 7.32
C ILE A 94 10.53 -13.79 6.37
N GLU A 95 9.35 -13.57 6.98
CA GLU A 95 8.10 -13.03 6.39
C GLU A 95 7.31 -14.00 5.49
N GLU A 96 7.15 -15.24 5.94
CA GLU A 96 6.04 -16.09 5.49
C GLU A 96 4.69 -15.47 5.87
N GLY A 97 4.12 -14.71 4.93
CA GLY A 97 2.70 -14.85 4.65
C GLY A 97 1.85 -13.65 5.02
N LYS A 98 1.79 -12.69 4.09
CA LYS A 98 0.58 -11.95 3.63
C LYS A 98 0.68 -11.45 2.17
N GLY A 99 1.42 -12.15 1.31
CA GLY A 99 1.39 -11.91 -0.13
C GLY A 99 0.05 -12.33 -0.77
N PRO A 100 -0.22 -11.99 -2.03
CA PRO A 100 -1.46 -12.36 -2.71
C PRO A 100 -1.63 -13.90 -2.77
N ASP A 101 -0.52 -14.62 -2.90
CA ASP A 101 -0.40 -16.08 -2.87
C ASP A 101 -0.99 -16.70 -1.59
N TYR A 102 -0.76 -16.06 -0.44
CA TYR A 102 -1.25 -16.52 0.85
C TYR A 102 -2.78 -16.59 0.86
N TYR A 103 -3.44 -15.56 0.33
CA TYR A 103 -4.91 -15.51 0.30
C TYR A 103 -5.47 -16.50 -0.71
N VAL A 104 -4.88 -16.62 -1.89
CA VAL A 104 -5.28 -17.62 -2.89
C VAL A 104 -5.21 -19.01 -2.27
N LYS A 105 -4.06 -19.39 -1.71
CA LYS A 105 -3.88 -20.72 -1.08
C LYS A 105 -4.84 -20.94 0.09
N LYS A 106 -5.03 -19.92 0.94
CA LYS A 106 -5.86 -20.05 2.14
C LYS A 106 -7.36 -20.10 1.82
N LEU A 107 -7.80 -19.41 0.77
CA LEU A 107 -9.20 -19.41 0.33
C LEU A 107 -9.52 -20.62 -0.56
N SER A 108 -8.55 -21.15 -1.32
CA SER A 108 -8.75 -22.40 -2.08
C SER A 108 -9.00 -23.61 -1.17
N ASP A 109 -8.40 -23.64 0.03
CA ASP A 109 -8.69 -24.66 1.05
C ASP A 109 -10.00 -24.35 1.80
N THR A 110 -11.12 -24.27 1.07
CA THR A 110 -12.46 -24.07 1.62
C THR A 110 -13.02 -25.34 2.31
N SER A 111 -12.25 -26.44 2.34
CA SER A 111 -12.65 -27.73 2.93
C SER A 111 -13.08 -27.64 4.41
N LYS A 112 -12.57 -26.65 5.15
CA LYS A 112 -12.80 -26.46 6.60
C LYS A 112 -13.79 -25.33 6.94
N GLY A 113 -14.48 -24.77 5.93
CA GLY A 113 -15.37 -23.63 6.09
C GLY A 113 -14.70 -22.27 5.87
N VAL A 114 -15.52 -21.24 5.69
CA VAL A 114 -15.05 -19.90 5.30
C VAL A 114 -14.44 -19.16 6.48
N ASN A 115 -13.16 -18.79 6.37
CA ASN A 115 -12.48 -18.01 7.39
C ASN A 115 -12.73 -16.51 7.20
N VAL A 116 -13.76 -15.99 7.89
CA VAL A 116 -14.20 -14.58 7.83
C VAL A 116 -13.06 -13.60 8.11
N LYS A 117 -12.11 -13.95 8.98
CA LYS A 117 -10.96 -13.08 9.30
C LYS A 117 -10.04 -12.89 8.10
N ILE A 118 -9.78 -13.97 7.36
CA ILE A 118 -8.93 -13.95 6.17
C ILE A 118 -9.61 -13.16 5.05
N VAL A 119 -10.92 -13.36 4.86
CA VAL A 119 -11.71 -12.59 3.88
C VAL A 119 -11.71 -11.10 4.22
N SER A 120 -11.89 -10.75 5.50
CA SER A 120 -11.84 -9.36 5.96
C SER A 120 -10.47 -8.72 5.71
N HIS A 121 -9.41 -9.45 6.01
CA HIS A 121 -8.04 -8.97 5.77
C HIS A 121 -7.73 -8.81 4.28
N LEU A 122 -8.17 -9.76 3.44
CA LEU A 122 -8.08 -9.64 1.99
C LEU A 122 -8.84 -8.42 1.46
N ALA A 123 -10.05 -8.16 1.97
CA ALA A 123 -10.85 -7.00 1.56
C ALA A 123 -10.19 -5.66 1.92
N VAL A 124 -9.42 -5.60 3.00
CA VAL A 124 -8.56 -4.44 3.28
C VAL A 124 -7.42 -4.38 2.26
N GLY A 125 -6.70 -5.48 2.07
CA GLY A 125 -5.59 -5.58 1.12
C GLY A 125 -5.96 -5.15 -0.29
N LEU A 126 -7.08 -5.63 -0.84
CA LEU A 126 -7.55 -5.26 -2.17
C LEU A 126 -7.83 -3.75 -2.34
N ARG A 127 -8.13 -3.04 -1.25
CA ARG A 127 -8.42 -1.59 -1.27
C ARG A 127 -7.20 -0.72 -0.99
N THR A 128 -6.23 -1.23 -0.23
CA THR A 128 -5.10 -0.42 0.26
C THR A 128 -3.75 -0.82 -0.35
N MET A 129 -3.65 -1.99 -0.97
CA MET A 129 -2.41 -2.46 -1.61
C MET A 129 -2.25 -1.85 -3.01
N PRO A 130 -1.01 -1.73 -3.51
CA PRO A 130 -0.75 -1.24 -4.86
C PRO A 130 -1.45 -2.05 -5.95
N LEU A 131 -1.71 -1.42 -7.10
CA LEU A 131 -2.34 -2.10 -8.24
C LEU A 131 -1.54 -3.32 -8.73
N SER A 132 -0.20 -3.29 -8.62
CA SER A 132 0.66 -4.44 -8.93
C SER A 132 0.35 -5.66 -8.06
N TRP A 133 0.08 -5.46 -6.77
CA TRP A 133 -0.33 -6.51 -5.85
C TRP A 133 -1.68 -7.11 -6.27
N VAL A 134 -2.63 -6.26 -6.66
CA VAL A 134 -3.95 -6.70 -7.15
C VAL A 134 -3.82 -7.46 -8.47
N ARG A 135 -2.96 -7.01 -9.39
CA ARG A 135 -2.65 -7.73 -10.64
C ARG A 135 -2.08 -9.11 -10.34
N GLN A 136 -1.08 -9.22 -9.46
CA GLN A 136 -0.54 -10.51 -9.03
C GLN A 136 -1.62 -11.41 -8.43
N PHE A 137 -2.51 -10.88 -7.60
CA PHE A 137 -3.63 -11.64 -7.07
C PHE A 137 -4.56 -12.19 -8.17
N ILE A 138 -4.83 -11.40 -9.21
CA ILE A 138 -5.63 -11.83 -10.37
C ILE A 138 -4.89 -12.92 -11.16
N ASP A 139 -3.59 -12.72 -11.43
CA ASP A 139 -2.74 -13.66 -12.15
C ASP A 139 -2.67 -15.03 -11.43
N MET A 140 -2.71 -15.02 -10.11
CA MET A 140 -2.77 -16.21 -9.25
C MET A 140 -4.19 -16.78 -9.11
N GLN A 141 -5.10 -16.50 -10.04
CA GLN A 141 -6.49 -16.98 -10.05
C GLN A 141 -7.32 -16.54 -8.83
N GLY A 142 -6.95 -15.46 -8.13
CA GLY A 142 -7.63 -15.02 -6.92
C GLY A 142 -9.12 -14.69 -7.12
N LEU A 143 -9.50 -14.20 -8.31
CA LEU A 143 -10.91 -13.96 -8.65
C LEU A 143 -11.73 -15.25 -8.73
N GLN A 144 -11.15 -16.32 -9.28
CA GLN A 144 -11.80 -17.64 -9.36
C GLN A 144 -12.05 -18.17 -7.94
N VAL A 145 -11.04 -18.10 -7.07
CA VAL A 145 -11.13 -18.53 -5.68
C VAL A 145 -12.22 -17.78 -4.90
N ILE A 146 -12.37 -16.46 -5.11
CA ILE A 146 -13.46 -15.67 -4.50
C ILE A 146 -14.83 -16.13 -5.02
N THR A 147 -14.94 -16.42 -6.32
CA THR A 147 -16.19 -16.86 -6.94
C THR A 147 -16.63 -18.23 -6.41
N ASP A 148 -15.68 -19.17 -6.28
CA ASP A 148 -15.91 -20.49 -5.71
C ASP A 148 -16.33 -20.40 -4.24
N LEU A 149 -15.70 -19.49 -3.48
CA LEU A 149 -16.06 -19.21 -2.10
C LEU A 149 -17.50 -18.67 -1.97
N LEU A 150 -17.88 -17.70 -2.80
CA LEU A 150 -19.23 -17.15 -2.82
C LEU A 150 -20.27 -18.21 -3.21
N THR A 151 -19.94 -19.05 -4.19
CA THR A 151 -20.79 -20.18 -4.61
C THR A 151 -21.03 -21.16 -3.46
N THR A 152 -19.97 -21.46 -2.70
CA THR A 152 -20.05 -22.34 -1.53
C THR A 152 -20.92 -21.73 -0.44
N LEU A 153 -20.71 -20.45 -0.11
CA LEU A 153 -21.54 -19.73 0.87
C LEU A 153 -23.02 -19.70 0.48
N ASN A 154 -23.31 -19.49 -0.81
CA ASN A 154 -24.68 -19.44 -1.31
C ASN A 154 -25.37 -20.81 -1.18
N LYS A 155 -24.69 -21.90 -1.57
CA LYS A 155 -25.21 -23.27 -1.42
C LYS A 155 -25.48 -23.65 0.04
N THR A 156 -24.63 -23.23 0.98
CA THR A 156 -24.85 -23.50 2.41
C THR A 156 -26.04 -22.73 2.96
N LYS A 157 -26.25 -21.47 2.53
CA LYS A 157 -27.40 -20.66 2.91
C LYS A 157 -28.73 -21.31 2.49
N HIS A 158 -28.79 -21.88 1.29
CA HIS A 158 -29.99 -22.57 0.80
C HIS A 158 -30.27 -23.94 1.43
N ARG A 159 -29.32 -24.52 2.20
CA ARG A 159 -29.52 -25.80 2.91
C ARG A 159 -30.10 -25.63 4.32
N GLN A 160 -30.11 -24.41 4.85
CA GLN A 160 -30.55 -24.09 6.22
C GLN A 160 -31.98 -23.53 6.27
N VAL A 161 -32.76 -23.72 5.20
CA VAL A 161 -34.19 -23.39 5.08
C VAL A 161 -34.92 -24.66 4.69
#